data_AF-A0A920MH87-F1
#
_entry.id   AF-A0A920MH87-F1
#
_cell.length_a   1.000
_cell.length_b   1.000
_cell.length_c   1.000
_cell.angle_alpha   90.00
_cell.angle_beta   90.00
_cell.angle_gamma   90.00
#
_symmetry.space_group_name_H-M   'P 1'
#
loop_
_entity.id
_entity.type
_entity.pdbx_description
1 polymer ?
#
loop_
_entity_poly.entity_id
_entity_poly.type
_entity_poly.pdbx_seq_one_letter_code
_entity_poly.pdbx_strand_id
1 'polypeptide(L)'
;MKRLLPKIADNNFHGQKVAYYFFIFFMVVNTVRSFIHLLAEDAGLNSIANIIVFEGTPDPNKVIYLFGSLWGEMQILCCLISWVVIFRYKSLIPFMYLVWLLEWLLRTTLISYMHGLDSIYKTGSTPGADYAPLVTILLIIFFMLSLKEKSK
;
A
#
# COMPACT_ATOMS: atom_id res chain seq x y z
N MET A 1 -11.75 -17.94 9.95
CA MET A 1 -10.97 -18.60 8.87
C MET A 1 -11.73 -18.79 7.56
N LYS A 2 -12.97 -19.32 7.54
CA LYS A 2 -13.73 -19.59 6.28
C LYS A 2 -13.84 -18.42 5.28
N ARG A 3 -13.65 -17.17 5.72
CA ARG A 3 -13.76 -15.95 4.90
C ARG A 3 -12.44 -15.34 4.48
N LEU A 4 -11.36 -15.66 5.19
CA LEU A 4 -10.04 -15.19 4.81
C LEU A 4 -9.55 -15.93 3.57
N LEU A 5 -9.77 -17.25 3.54
CA LEU A 5 -9.49 -18.11 2.39
C LEU A 5 -10.77 -18.89 2.07
N PRO A 6 -11.72 -18.28 1.34
CA PRO A 6 -12.96 -18.95 0.99
C PRO A 6 -12.70 -20.11 0.03
N LYS A 7 -13.49 -21.18 0.15
CA LYS A 7 -13.41 -22.32 -0.79
C LYS A 7 -13.81 -21.94 -2.21
N ILE A 8 -14.66 -20.93 -2.36
CA ILE A 8 -15.19 -20.46 -3.65
C ILE A 8 -14.91 -18.95 -3.76
N ALA A 9 -14.24 -18.54 -4.83
CA ALA A 9 -14.05 -17.14 -5.19
C ALA A 9 -15.28 -16.66 -6.00
N ASP A 10 -16.26 -16.07 -5.33
CA ASP A 10 -17.49 -15.55 -5.93
C ASP A 10 -17.53 -14.01 -5.84
N ASN A 11 -18.56 -13.41 -6.43
CA ASN A 11 -18.72 -11.97 -6.44
C ASN A 11 -19.53 -11.42 -5.25
N ASN A 12 -19.60 -12.16 -4.13
CA ASN A 12 -20.40 -11.79 -2.96
C ASN A 12 -19.53 -11.34 -1.79
N PHE A 13 -19.68 -10.06 -1.39
CA PHE A 13 -19.05 -9.56 -0.17
C PHE A 13 -19.94 -9.74 1.06
N HIS A 14 -19.49 -10.58 1.99
CA HIS A 14 -20.21 -10.95 3.21
C HIS A 14 -19.82 -10.13 4.45
N GLY A 15 -18.76 -9.32 4.35
CA GLY A 15 -18.28 -8.44 5.43
C GLY A 15 -19.12 -7.17 5.60
N GLN A 16 -18.82 -6.38 6.64
CA GLN A 16 -19.48 -5.10 6.89
C GLN A 16 -19.31 -4.13 5.71
N LYS A 17 -20.39 -3.50 5.23
CA LYS A 17 -20.38 -2.65 4.00
C LYS A 17 -19.33 -1.53 4.06
N VAL A 18 -19.10 -0.95 5.24
CA VAL A 18 -18.10 0.11 5.43
C VAL A 18 -16.68 -0.38 5.09
N ALA A 19 -16.36 -1.65 5.36
CA ALA A 19 -15.07 -2.23 4.97
C ALA A 19 -14.95 -2.42 3.46
N TYR A 20 -16.04 -2.62 2.73
CA TYR A 20 -15.97 -2.65 1.27
C TYR A 20 -15.58 -1.28 0.71
N TYR A 21 -16.27 -0.23 1.15
CA TYR A 21 -16.03 1.12 0.66
C TYR A 21 -14.69 1.70 1.11
N PHE A 22 -14.25 1.42 2.34
CA PHE A 22 -12.89 1.76 2.75
C PHE A 22 -11.85 1.09 1.86
N PHE A 23 -12.04 -0.20 1.53
CA PHE A 23 -11.09 -0.89 0.66
C PHE A 23 -11.01 -0.24 -0.72
N ILE A 24 -12.15 0.14 -1.30
CA ILE A 24 -12.18 0.89 -2.58
C ILE A 24 -11.41 2.21 -2.45
N PHE A 25 -11.71 3.01 -1.43
CA PHE A 25 -11.02 4.28 -1.20
C PHE A 25 -9.51 4.09 -1.05
N PHE A 26 -9.10 3.13 -0.21
CA PHE A 26 -7.72 2.75 -0.01
C PHE A 26 -7.05 2.34 -1.32
N MET A 27 -7.75 1.57 -2.18
CA MET A 27 -7.22 1.17 -3.48
C MET A 27 -7.08 2.32 -4.47
N VAL A 28 -7.99 3.31 -4.47
CA VAL A 28 -7.84 4.53 -5.28
C VAL A 28 -6.57 5.28 -4.89
N VAL A 29 -6.37 5.52 -3.59
CA VAL A 29 -5.17 6.23 -3.08
C VAL A 29 -3.90 5.48 -3.44
N ASN A 30 -3.85 4.16 -3.22
CA ASN A 30 -2.67 3.37 -3.56
C ASN A 30 -2.41 3.37 -5.06
N THR A 31 -3.44 3.23 -5.90
CA THR A 31 -3.27 3.25 -7.37
C THR A 31 -2.63 4.56 -7.84
N VAL A 32 -3.12 5.71 -7.35
CA VAL A 32 -2.55 7.03 -7.69
C VAL A 32 -1.08 7.11 -7.27
N ARG A 33 -0.78 6.73 -6.02
CA ARG A 33 0.61 6.74 -5.51
C ARG A 33 1.52 5.80 -6.30
N SER A 34 1.04 4.63 -6.72
CA SER A 34 1.84 3.68 -7.50
C SER A 34 2.21 4.23 -8.88
N PHE A 35 1.28 4.95 -9.52
CA PHE A 35 1.59 5.67 -10.76
C PHE A 35 2.62 6.79 -10.55
N ILE A 36 2.55 7.52 -9.44
CA ILE A 36 3.56 8.52 -9.10
C ILE A 36 4.94 7.87 -9.00
N HIS A 37 5.06 6.75 -8.27
CA HIS A 37 6.34 6.04 -8.15
C HIS A 37 6.87 5.54 -9.49
N LEU A 38 6.00 5.09 -10.40
CA LEU A 38 6.43 4.59 -11.71
C LEU A 38 6.79 5.70 -12.70
N LEU A 39 6.04 6.81 -12.71
CA LEU A 39 6.05 7.77 -13.81
C LEU A 39 6.74 9.10 -13.48
N ALA A 40 6.89 9.47 -12.20
CA ALA A 40 7.60 10.69 -11.85
C ALA A 40 9.11 10.55 -12.12
N GLU A 41 9.75 11.63 -12.54
CA GLU A 41 11.19 11.63 -12.90
C GLU A 41 12.09 11.19 -11.75
N ASP A 42 11.70 11.51 -10.51
CA ASP A 42 12.40 11.15 -9.27
C ASP A 42 11.72 9.99 -8.52
N ALA A 43 10.76 9.31 -9.16
CA ALA A 43 9.87 8.31 -8.54
C ALA A 43 9.15 8.81 -7.27
N GLY A 44 8.98 10.13 -7.10
CA GLY A 44 8.42 10.77 -5.90
C GLY A 44 9.34 10.75 -4.67
N LEU A 45 10.61 10.38 -4.83
CA LEU A 45 11.53 10.24 -3.71
C LEU A 45 12.04 11.59 -3.18
N ASN A 46 12.31 12.57 -4.05
CA ASN A 46 12.72 13.89 -3.60
C ASN A 46 11.53 14.82 -3.43
N SER A 47 10.69 14.91 -4.46
CA SER A 47 9.56 15.85 -4.58
C SER A 47 8.41 15.61 -3.60
N ILE A 48 8.23 14.37 -3.12
CA ILE A 48 7.14 14.00 -2.20
C ILE A 48 7.69 13.42 -0.90
N ALA A 49 8.64 12.49 -0.99
CA ALA A 49 9.21 11.87 0.21
C ALA A 49 10.28 12.72 0.90
N ASN A 50 10.67 13.86 0.31
CA ASN A 50 11.67 14.78 0.84
C ASN A 50 13.01 14.09 1.15
N ILE A 51 13.39 13.08 0.37
CA ILE A 51 14.75 12.52 0.42
C ILE A 51 15.70 13.53 -0.23
N ILE A 52 16.92 13.70 0.28
CA ILE A 52 17.92 14.58 -0.33
C ILE A 52 18.29 14.13 -1.75
N VAL A 53 18.74 15.07 -2.58
CA VAL A 53 19.42 14.76 -3.84
C VAL A 53 20.88 14.46 -3.52
N PHE A 54 21.37 13.30 -3.94
CA PHE A 54 22.76 12.90 -3.70
C PHE A 54 23.69 13.45 -4.78
N GLU A 55 24.83 14.00 -4.38
CA GLU A 55 25.88 14.41 -5.32
C GLU A 55 26.82 13.23 -5.64
N GLY A 56 27.27 13.13 -6.90
CA GLY A 56 28.21 12.08 -7.30
C GLY A 56 28.40 11.97 -8.82
N THR A 57 29.45 11.26 -9.24
CA THR A 57 29.69 10.92 -10.65
C THR A 57 30.10 9.44 -10.77
N PRO A 58 29.31 8.59 -11.46
CA PRO A 58 28.04 8.91 -12.12
C PRO A 58 26.95 9.33 -11.11
N ASP A 59 25.90 10.00 -11.60
CA ASP A 59 24.78 10.46 -10.78
C ASP A 59 24.10 9.29 -10.04
N PRO A 60 24.21 9.21 -8.70
CA PRO A 60 23.67 8.10 -7.92
C PRO A 60 22.14 8.06 -7.92
N ASN A 61 21.47 9.21 -8.13
CA ASN A 61 20.01 9.30 -8.05
C ASN A 61 19.34 8.48 -9.16
N LYS A 62 19.98 8.33 -10.32
CA LYS A 62 19.46 7.46 -11.40
C LYS A 62 19.22 6.02 -10.94
N VAL A 63 20.11 5.48 -10.12
CA VAL A 63 19.96 4.12 -9.56
C VAL A 63 18.86 4.11 -8.51
N ILE A 64 18.80 5.13 -7.66
CA ILE A 64 17.77 5.26 -6.62
C ILE A 64 16.37 5.36 -7.24
N TYR A 65 16.19 6.19 -8.28
CA TYR A 65 14.93 6.36 -9.00
C TYR A 65 14.53 5.12 -9.79
N LEU A 66 15.49 4.34 -10.31
CA LEU A 66 15.20 3.03 -10.90
C LEU A 66 14.50 2.13 -9.87
N PHE A 67 15.03 2.00 -8.66
CA PHE A 67 14.40 1.19 -7.61
C PHE A 67 13.07 1.79 -7.13
N GLY A 68 12.95 3.12 -7.08
CA GLY A 68 11.66 3.79 -6.84
C GLY A 68 10.62 3.44 -7.90
N SER A 69 11.01 3.39 -9.17
CA SER A 69 10.16 3.03 -10.30
C SER A 69 9.75 1.56 -10.30
N LEU A 70 10.69 0.65 -10.00
CA LEU A 70 10.40 -0.78 -9.80
C LEU A 70 9.42 -1.01 -8.64
N TRP A 71 9.53 -0.20 -7.58
CA TRP A 71 8.56 -0.25 -6.50
C TRP A 71 7.16 0.21 -6.96
N GLY A 72 7.07 1.27 -7.77
CA GLY A 72 5.82 1.69 -8.41
C GLY A 72 5.22 0.61 -9.31
N GLU A 73 6.04 -0.03 -10.14
CA GLU A 73 5.66 -1.13 -11.04
C GLU A 73 5.00 -2.29 -10.28
N MET A 74 5.67 -2.83 -9.25
CA MET A 74 5.11 -3.90 -8.43
C MET A 74 3.82 -3.48 -7.72
N GLN A 75 3.73 -2.23 -7.23
CA GLN A 75 2.49 -1.76 -6.60
C GLN A 75 1.33 -1.66 -7.60
N ILE A 76 1.57 -1.27 -8.86
CA ILE A 76 0.54 -1.24 -9.90
C ILE A 76 -0.02 -2.64 -10.15
N LEU A 77 0.84 -3.67 -10.21
CA LEU A 77 0.40 -5.06 -10.36
C LEU A 77 -0.47 -5.51 -9.18
N CYS A 78 -0.05 -5.20 -7.94
CA CYS A 78 -0.85 -5.47 -6.74
C CYS A 78 -2.19 -4.72 -6.75
N CYS A 79 -2.21 -3.47 -7.24
CA CYS A 79 -3.43 -2.69 -7.39
C CYS A 79 -4.36 -3.30 -8.44
N LEU A 80 -3.82 -3.74 -9.59
CA LEU A 80 -4.60 -4.40 -10.64
C LEU A 80 -5.28 -5.67 -10.11
N ILE A 81 -4.54 -6.52 -9.38
CA ILE A 81 -5.11 -7.72 -8.75
C ILE A 81 -6.22 -7.34 -7.77
N SER A 82 -5.98 -6.32 -6.93
CA SER A 82 -6.96 -5.83 -5.96
C SER A 82 -8.23 -5.31 -6.64
N TRP A 83 -8.12 -4.60 -7.77
CA TRP A 83 -9.25 -4.12 -8.55
C TRP A 83 -10.04 -5.26 -9.19
N VAL A 84 -9.37 -6.27 -9.74
CA VAL A 84 -10.04 -7.49 -10.25
C VAL A 84 -10.85 -8.16 -9.13
N VAL A 85 -10.28 -8.26 -7.93
CA VAL A 85 -10.99 -8.77 -6.74
C VAL A 85 -12.19 -7.90 -6.38
N ILE A 86 -12.05 -6.57 -6.37
CA ILE A 86 -13.15 -5.64 -6.06
C ILE A 86 -14.33 -5.78 -7.03
N PHE A 87 -14.05 -6.00 -8.33
CA PHE A 87 -15.10 -6.06 -9.35
C PHE A 87 -15.69 -7.45 -9.55
N ARG A 88 -14.89 -8.51 -9.42
CA ARG A 88 -15.27 -9.85 -9.87
C ARG A 88 -15.27 -10.94 -8.81
N TYR A 89 -14.43 -10.79 -7.77
CA TYR A 89 -14.19 -11.84 -6.76
C TYR A 89 -14.27 -11.29 -5.34
N LYS A 90 -15.35 -10.55 -5.05
CA LYS A 90 -15.51 -9.83 -3.79
C LYS A 90 -15.38 -10.69 -2.54
N SER A 91 -15.57 -12.01 -2.62
CA SER A 91 -15.32 -12.91 -1.49
C SER A 91 -13.84 -12.96 -1.06
N LEU A 92 -12.90 -12.55 -1.92
CA LEU A 92 -11.46 -12.47 -1.64
C LEU A 92 -11.00 -11.12 -1.05
N ILE A 93 -11.91 -10.15 -0.85
CA ILE A 93 -11.54 -8.86 -0.26
C ILE A 93 -10.89 -8.99 1.13
N PRO A 94 -11.35 -9.86 2.05
CA PRO A 94 -10.65 -10.07 3.32
C PRO A 94 -9.21 -10.60 3.15
N PHE A 95 -8.95 -11.41 2.12
CA PHE A 95 -7.59 -11.84 1.78
C PHE A 95 -6.74 -10.66 1.32
N MET A 96 -7.28 -9.82 0.45
CA MET A 96 -6.55 -8.63 -0.01
C MET A 96 -6.27 -7.66 1.14
N TYR A 97 -7.19 -7.50 2.09
CA TYR A 97 -6.91 -6.77 3.32
C TYR A 97 -5.70 -7.33 4.07
N LEU A 98 -5.58 -8.65 4.20
CA LEU A 98 -4.43 -9.27 4.86
C LEU A 98 -3.13 -8.96 4.11
N VAL A 99 -3.12 -9.08 2.78
CA VAL A 99 -1.93 -8.76 1.96
C VAL A 99 -1.48 -7.32 2.18
N TRP A 100 -2.40 -6.36 2.07
CA TRP A 100 -2.09 -4.94 2.28
C TRP A 100 -1.74 -4.63 3.73
N LEU A 101 -2.40 -5.27 4.70
CA LEU A 101 -2.05 -5.12 6.11
C LEU A 101 -0.62 -5.61 6.39
N LEU A 102 -0.23 -6.76 5.84
CA LEU A 102 1.13 -7.26 5.99
C LEU A 102 2.15 -6.32 5.36
N GLU A 103 1.87 -5.77 4.17
CA GLU A 103 2.72 -4.79 3.50
C GLU A 103 2.98 -3.56 4.39
N TRP A 104 1.91 -2.94 4.89
CA TRP A 104 2.02 -1.73 5.73
C TRP A 104 2.60 -2.03 7.12
N LEU A 105 2.29 -3.20 7.70
CA LEU A 105 2.86 -3.61 8.98
C LEU A 105 4.36 -3.84 8.85
N LEU A 106 4.81 -4.58 7.83
CA LEU A 106 6.23 -4.84 7.59
C LEU A 106 6.98 -3.55 7.26
N ARG A 107 6.37 -2.63 6.51
CA ARG A 107 6.92 -1.28 6.28
C ARG A 107 7.18 -0.56 7.60
N THR A 108 6.14 -0.42 8.42
CA THR A 108 6.18 0.39 9.65
C THR A 108 7.02 -0.22 10.76
N THR A 109 7.28 -1.53 10.70
CA THR A 109 8.04 -2.26 11.72
C THR A 109 9.41 -2.69 11.19
N LEU A 110 9.44 -3.79 10.43
CA LEU A 110 10.67 -4.45 10.01
C LEU A 110 11.56 -3.56 9.15
N ILE A 111 10.98 -2.92 8.11
CA ILE A 111 11.75 -2.06 7.20
C ILE A 111 12.19 -0.79 7.91
N SER A 112 11.32 -0.12 8.66
CA SER A 112 11.71 1.05 9.46
C SER A 112 12.83 0.74 10.46
N TYR A 113 12.83 -0.45 11.06
CA TYR A 113 13.85 -0.86 12.03
C TYR A 113 15.19 -1.22 11.36
N MET A 114 15.16 -1.98 10.28
CA MET A 114 16.38 -2.49 9.63
C MET A 114 17.00 -1.51 8.63
N HIS A 115 16.16 -0.72 7.96
CA HIS A 115 16.52 0.09 6.80
C HIS A 115 15.89 1.51 6.85
N GLY A 116 15.52 1.97 8.05
CA GLY A 116 15.02 3.33 8.24
C GLY A 116 16.09 4.37 7.88
N LEU A 117 15.66 5.45 7.21
CA LEU A 117 16.52 6.59 6.91
C LEU A 117 16.51 7.59 8.07
N ASP A 118 17.71 7.93 8.53
CA ASP A 118 17.94 9.01 9.49
C ASP A 118 17.61 10.39 8.92
N SER A 119 17.50 11.40 9.80
CA SER A 119 17.13 12.76 9.42
C SER A 119 18.11 13.42 8.44
N ILE A 120 19.38 13.00 8.40
CA ILE A 120 20.38 13.53 7.46
C ILE A 120 20.02 13.26 6.00
N TYR A 121 19.20 12.25 5.73
CA TYR A 121 18.74 11.90 4.39
C TYR A 121 17.43 12.57 4.01
N LYS A 122 16.86 13.43 4.88
CA LYS A 122 15.54 14.02 4.69
C LYS A 122 15.57 15.54 4.83
N THR A 123 14.83 16.22 3.95
CA THR A 123 14.64 17.68 3.98
C THR A 123 13.30 18.09 4.60
N GLY A 124 12.42 17.13 4.89
CA GLY A 124 11.07 17.39 5.38
C GLY A 124 10.32 16.12 5.78
N SER A 125 9.02 16.28 6.04
CA SER A 125 8.11 15.17 6.36
C SER A 125 7.90 14.26 5.15
N THR A 126 7.71 12.97 5.39
CA THR A 126 7.45 11.99 4.33
C THR A 126 6.02 11.48 4.54
N PRO A 127 5.00 11.97 3.80
CA PRO A 127 3.61 11.62 4.08
C PRO A 127 3.36 10.10 4.11
N GLY A 128 3.98 9.35 3.20
CA GLY A 128 3.86 7.90 3.13
C GLY A 128 4.51 7.13 4.29
N ALA A 129 5.40 7.76 5.06
CA ALA A 129 6.00 7.18 6.27
C ALA A 129 5.28 7.70 7.52
N ASP A 130 5.02 9.01 7.60
CA ASP A 130 4.45 9.66 8.78
C ASP A 130 3.01 9.22 9.04
N TYR A 131 2.21 9.03 7.98
CA TYR A 131 0.84 8.52 8.12
C TYR A 131 0.75 6.99 8.11
N ALA A 132 1.86 6.27 7.95
CA ALA A 132 1.83 4.82 7.87
C ALA A 132 1.29 4.11 9.12
N PRO A 133 1.60 4.55 10.36
CA PRO A 133 0.98 3.98 11.56
C PRO A 133 -0.55 4.13 11.55
N LEU A 134 -1.06 5.29 11.14
CA LEU A 134 -2.50 5.53 11.04
C LEU A 134 -3.14 4.60 10.00
N VAL A 135 -2.55 4.48 8.81
CA VAL A 135 -3.05 3.60 7.76
C VAL A 135 -3.04 2.13 8.21
N THR A 136 -1.98 1.67 8.88
CA THR A 136 -1.91 0.33 9.46
C THR A 136 -3.03 0.08 10.46
N ILE A 137 -3.30 1.03 11.37
CA ILE A 137 -4.41 0.91 12.34
C ILE A 137 -5.76 0.83 11.62
N LEU A 138 -6.00 1.68 10.62
CA LEU A 138 -7.23 1.64 9.82
C LEU A 138 -7.37 0.29 9.09
N LEU A 139 -6.29 -0.22 8.50
CA LEU A 139 -6.28 -1.54 7.86
C LEU A 139 -6.62 -2.66 8.85
N ILE A 140 -6.11 -2.63 10.08
CA ILE A 140 -6.48 -3.61 11.12
C ILE A 140 -7.99 -3.54 11.41
N ILE A 141 -8.52 -2.33 11.64
CA ILE A 141 -9.94 -2.13 11.95
C ILE A 141 -10.81 -2.66 10.81
N PHE A 142 -10.54 -2.24 9.57
CA PHE A 142 -11.36 -2.61 8.42
C PHE A 142 -11.15 -4.05 7.97
N PHE A 143 -9.97 -4.63 8.19
CA PHE A 143 -9.75 -6.07 8.04
C PHE A 143 -10.67 -6.86 8.98
N MET A 144 -10.73 -6.48 10.27
CA MET A 144 -11.62 -7.13 11.24
C MET A 144 -13.09 -6.98 10.85
N LEU A 145 -13.50 -5.81 10.36
CA LEU A 145 -14.85 -5.57 9.84
C LEU A 145 -15.16 -6.35 8.56
N SER A 146 -14.16 -6.62 7.72
CA SER A 146 -14.31 -7.45 6.51
C SER A 146 -14.60 -8.92 6.84
N LEU A 147 -14.17 -9.39 8.02
CA LEU A 147 -14.38 -10.76 8.49
C LEU A 147 -15.74 -10.93 9.21
N LYS A 148 -16.25 -9.88 9.87
CA LYS A 148 -17.53 -9.90 10.61
C LYS A 148 -18.73 -9.96 9.67
N GLU A 149 -19.77 -10.72 10.06
CA GLU A 149 -21.05 -10.73 9.34
C GLU A 149 -21.67 -9.35 9.33
N LYS A 150 -22.30 -8.97 8.21
CA LYS A 150 -23.28 -7.90 8.19
C LYS A 150 -24.35 -8.22 9.24
N SER A 151 -24.64 -7.26 10.12
CA SER A 151 -25.86 -7.35 10.91
C SER A 151 -27.04 -7.34 9.95
N LYS A 152 -28.03 -8.21 10.19
CA LYS A 152 -29.30 -8.20 9.43
C LYS A 152 -29.96 -6.84 9.54
#